data_AF-A0A4P5XR99-F1
#
_entry.id   AF-A0A4P5XR99-F1
#
_cell.length_a   1.000
_cell.length_b   1.000
_cell.length_c   1.000
_cell.angle_alpha   90.00
_cell.angle_beta   90.00
_cell.angle_gamma   90.00
#
_symmetry.space_group_name_H-M   'P 1'
#
loop_
_entity.id
_entity.type
_entity.pdbx_description
1 polymer ?
#
loop_
_entity_poly.entity_id
_entity_poly.type
_entity_poly.pdbx_seq_one_letter_code
_entity_poly.pdbx_strand_id
1 'polypeptide(L)'
;MKRSVFTLLIGLLSWGFGAVSAQAHFLFIQVGPHAEAGRNVEVFFSERATAGDPLFVAKVAHTELWLQDEPGKFVPLTVNRGTDRLRAYLPSERSVSVVGRCEYGVLKREKPFLLRYYPKAVSGKPDEVAKLLRHEAIPLEIMPTLAKDSITLTVLRDGKPLANTVLTTIDSDLTNEELITDAGGRATWRLTESGQFAVYVKHVVPQAGAKAGENYDEIREFATLAFDWPLDNSRVDADAVAMFERAIAARAAWDNFKGFTAQTSVYLDGRRSEGVVAVKPDGEVSFDGKPVLEDEAAREWVRDQLHSLVIHRVPSSGIRSKSVLSFADKDAEHPLGRLLNFHGGRFASTYRIREDEIVVANRSLGRENMSLQMFESERNAENKVLPRAYQVQYRDAQTGAIIRVETFRNRWQRVGKLDLPESLAQTVSAAGGVSVRSLKLQSLKLAE
;
A
#
# COMPACT_ATOMS: atom_id res chain seq x y z
N MET A 1 -6.50 -82.77 -27.55
CA MET A 1 -5.12 -83.05 -27.06
C MET A 1 -4.12 -82.21 -27.84
N LYS A 2 -3.61 -81.13 -27.22
CA LYS A 2 -2.21 -80.64 -27.28
C LYS A 2 -2.16 -79.30 -26.53
N ARG A 3 -1.32 -79.29 -25.48
CA ARG A 3 -0.99 -78.13 -24.63
C ARG A 3 -0.02 -77.20 -25.38
N SER A 4 -0.01 -75.92 -25.01
CA SER A 4 1.14 -74.99 -24.95
C SER A 4 0.61 -73.55 -24.98
N VAL A 5 1.15 -72.53 -24.32
CA VAL A 5 2.26 -72.33 -23.37
C VAL A 5 1.95 -70.95 -22.73
N PHE A 6 2.20 -70.82 -21.44
CA PHE A 6 2.14 -69.55 -20.70
C PHE A 6 3.26 -68.62 -21.19
N THR A 7 2.97 -67.36 -21.54
CA THR A 7 3.99 -66.31 -21.66
C THR A 7 3.55 -65.13 -20.82
N LEU A 8 4.23 -64.99 -19.68
CA LEU A 8 4.11 -63.90 -18.74
C LEU A 8 4.87 -62.69 -19.31
N LEU A 9 4.16 -61.66 -19.76
CA LEU A 9 4.77 -60.38 -20.16
C LEU A 9 4.81 -59.46 -18.93
N ILE A 10 6.02 -59.28 -18.40
CA ILE A 10 6.36 -58.27 -17.39
C ILE A 10 6.32 -56.91 -18.10
N GLY A 11 5.25 -56.15 -17.88
CA GLY A 11 5.19 -54.74 -18.26
C GLY A 11 6.09 -53.92 -17.34
N LEU A 12 7.19 -53.40 -17.88
CA LEU A 12 8.03 -52.39 -17.23
C LEU A 12 7.18 -51.17 -16.88
N LEU A 13 6.96 -50.95 -15.59
CA LEU A 13 6.45 -49.71 -15.05
C LEU A 13 7.57 -48.67 -15.16
N SER A 14 7.59 -47.90 -16.24
CA SER A 14 8.44 -46.72 -16.35
C SER A 14 7.94 -45.66 -15.38
N TRP A 15 8.57 -45.57 -14.20
CA TRP A 15 8.48 -44.40 -13.35
C TRP A 15 9.04 -43.21 -14.12
N GLY A 16 8.14 -42.42 -14.69
CA GLY A 16 8.44 -41.06 -15.09
C GLY A 16 8.80 -40.28 -13.83
N PHE A 17 10.10 -40.07 -13.61
CA PHE A 17 10.57 -38.98 -12.76
C PHE A 17 10.08 -37.69 -13.41
N GLY A 18 8.97 -37.16 -12.89
CA GLY A 18 8.59 -35.78 -13.15
C GLY A 18 9.78 -34.91 -12.75
N ALA A 19 10.31 -34.16 -13.71
CA ALA A 19 11.32 -33.16 -13.45
C ALA A 19 10.73 -32.18 -12.43
N VAL A 20 11.19 -32.24 -11.19
CA VAL A 20 10.97 -31.16 -10.23
C VAL A 20 11.69 -29.97 -10.82
N SER A 21 10.94 -29.02 -11.40
CA SER A 21 11.52 -27.75 -11.81
C SER A 21 12.20 -27.16 -10.58
N ALA A 22 13.52 -27.00 -10.63
CA ALA A 22 14.26 -26.32 -9.58
C ALA A 22 13.79 -24.85 -9.59
N GLN A 23 12.80 -24.54 -8.76
CA GLN A 23 12.24 -23.20 -8.63
C GLN A 23 13.29 -22.28 -7.98
N ALA A 24 13.93 -21.46 -8.81
CA ALA A 24 14.92 -20.50 -8.34
C ALA A 24 14.22 -19.31 -7.68
N HIS A 25 14.62 -18.98 -6.46
CA HIS A 25 14.20 -17.76 -5.78
C HIS A 25 15.15 -16.63 -6.15
N PHE A 26 14.59 -15.48 -6.50
CA PHE A 26 15.33 -14.24 -6.73
C PHE A 26 14.91 -13.16 -5.74
N LEU A 27 15.79 -12.19 -5.53
CA LEU A 27 15.45 -11.00 -4.77
C LEU A 27 14.77 -9.99 -5.69
N PHE A 28 13.47 -9.79 -5.52
CA PHE A 28 12.72 -8.74 -6.17
C PHE A 28 12.43 -7.61 -5.19
N ILE A 29 12.25 -6.41 -5.73
CA ILE A 29 11.61 -5.32 -5.00
C ILE A 29 10.41 -4.82 -5.78
N GLN A 30 9.39 -4.33 -5.10
CA GLN A 30 8.19 -3.78 -5.71
C GLN A 30 7.84 -2.46 -5.04
N VAL A 31 7.56 -1.42 -5.83
CA VAL A 31 6.94 -0.20 -5.32
C VAL A 31 5.42 -0.43 -5.24
N GLY A 32 4.86 -0.39 -4.04
CA GLY A 32 3.42 -0.49 -3.83
C GLY A 32 2.69 0.84 -4.13
N PRO A 33 1.35 0.79 -4.21
CA PRO A 33 0.54 2.00 -4.32
C PRO A 33 0.66 2.86 -3.06
N HIS A 34 0.21 4.12 -3.14
CA HIS A 34 0.05 4.97 -1.95
C HIS A 34 -1.16 4.51 -1.13
N ALA A 35 -0.99 3.42 -0.38
CA ALA A 35 -2.06 2.80 0.39
C ALA A 35 -1.59 2.44 1.80
N GLU A 36 -2.54 2.11 2.69
CA GLU A 36 -2.24 1.42 3.96
C GLU A 36 -1.10 2.06 4.77
N ALA A 37 -1.29 3.33 5.14
CA ALA A 37 -0.36 4.11 5.96
C ALA A 37 0.90 4.64 5.24
N GLY A 38 0.90 4.63 3.90
CA GLY A 38 1.85 5.35 3.06
C GLY A 38 2.39 4.49 1.92
N ARG A 39 3.09 5.11 0.96
CA ARG A 39 3.73 4.37 -0.13
C ARG A 39 4.95 3.61 0.40
N ASN A 40 5.12 2.37 -0.07
CA ASN A 40 6.21 1.51 0.38
C ASN A 40 6.93 0.86 -0.80
N VAL A 41 8.19 0.51 -0.61
CA VAL A 41 8.87 -0.52 -1.39
C VAL A 41 8.95 -1.79 -0.55
N GLU A 42 8.58 -2.91 -1.13
CA GLU A 42 8.66 -4.23 -0.50
C GLU A 42 9.77 -5.04 -1.14
N VAL A 43 10.47 -5.85 -0.34
CA VAL A 43 11.53 -6.75 -0.80
C VAL A 43 11.05 -8.18 -0.60
N PHE A 44 11.11 -8.94 -1.69
CA PHE A 44 10.70 -10.33 -1.75
C PHE A 44 11.89 -11.20 -2.13
N PHE A 45 12.00 -12.37 -1.49
CA PHE A 45 12.88 -13.43 -1.95
C PHE A 45 12.00 -14.60 -2.37
N SER A 46 11.66 -14.65 -3.65
CA SER A 46 10.66 -15.59 -4.17
C SER A 46 10.84 -15.85 -5.66
N GLU A 47 10.02 -16.71 -6.24
CA GLU A 47 9.97 -16.94 -7.70
C GLU A 47 9.42 -15.73 -8.48
N ARG A 48 8.74 -14.80 -7.80
CA ARG A 48 8.07 -13.63 -8.39
C ARG A 48 8.27 -12.37 -7.55
N ALA A 49 7.88 -11.22 -8.06
CA ALA A 49 7.84 -9.97 -7.31
C ALA A 49 6.66 -9.88 -6.31
N THR A 50 6.35 -10.98 -5.62
CA THR A 50 5.28 -11.10 -4.63
C THR A 50 5.79 -11.81 -3.36
N ALA A 51 4.98 -11.80 -2.30
CA ALA A 51 5.32 -12.49 -1.05
C ALA A 51 5.68 -13.96 -1.29
N GLY A 52 6.85 -14.35 -0.78
CA GLY A 52 7.35 -15.73 -0.81
C GLY A 52 7.35 -16.35 0.58
N ASP A 53 8.15 -17.40 0.76
CA ASP A 53 8.31 -18.06 2.07
C ASP A 53 9.00 -17.11 3.09
N PRO A 54 8.34 -16.78 4.23
CA PRO A 54 8.88 -15.93 5.29
C PRO A 54 10.25 -16.36 5.84
N LEU A 55 10.62 -17.65 5.71
CA LEU A 55 11.91 -18.17 6.18
C LEU A 55 13.11 -17.49 5.53
N PHE A 56 12.95 -16.92 4.33
CA PHE A 56 14.04 -16.24 3.62
C PHE A 56 14.24 -14.79 4.04
N VAL A 57 13.26 -14.16 4.70
CA VAL A 57 13.31 -12.74 5.08
C VAL A 57 14.55 -12.41 5.91
N ALA A 58 14.88 -13.27 6.88
CA ALA A 58 16.06 -13.09 7.73
C ALA A 58 17.37 -13.11 6.92
N LYS A 59 17.44 -13.89 5.84
CA LYS A 59 18.64 -14.06 5.01
C LYS A 59 18.89 -12.87 4.08
N VAL A 60 17.88 -12.04 3.86
CA VAL A 60 17.97 -10.85 3.01
C VAL A 60 17.78 -9.56 3.80
N ALA A 61 17.66 -9.63 5.14
CA ALA A 61 17.37 -8.48 6.01
C ALA A 61 18.42 -7.37 5.95
N HIS A 62 19.65 -7.68 5.51
CA HIS A 62 20.74 -6.73 5.27
C HIS A 62 20.72 -6.10 3.87
N THR A 63 19.63 -6.26 3.11
CA THR A 63 19.45 -5.59 1.81
C THR A 63 19.47 -4.08 2.01
N GLU A 64 20.31 -3.40 1.25
CA GLU A 64 20.37 -1.94 1.21
C GLU A 64 19.58 -1.43 0.00
N LEU A 65 18.80 -0.37 0.20
CA LEU A 65 17.96 0.25 -0.82
C LEU A 65 18.24 1.75 -0.92
N TRP A 66 18.17 2.28 -2.14
CA TRP A 66 18.25 3.70 -2.44
C TRP A 66 17.08 4.13 -3.32
N LEU A 67 16.39 5.18 -2.87
CA LEU A 67 15.36 5.88 -3.63
C LEU A 67 16.00 6.95 -4.53
N GLN A 68 15.50 7.06 -5.74
CA GLN A 68 15.71 8.18 -6.63
C GLN A 68 14.34 8.68 -7.13
N ASP A 69 13.96 9.87 -6.71
CA ASP A 69 12.78 10.61 -7.18
C ASP A 69 13.14 11.96 -7.83
N GLU A 70 14.44 12.26 -7.85
CA GLU A 70 15.09 13.36 -8.56
C GLU A 70 16.30 12.77 -9.33
N PRO A 71 16.45 13.04 -10.64
CA PRO A 71 17.54 12.47 -11.44
C PRO A 71 18.93 12.65 -10.81
N GLY A 72 19.65 11.55 -10.62
CA GLY A 72 21.01 11.51 -10.08
C GLY A 72 21.12 11.65 -8.56
N LYS A 73 20.02 11.92 -7.85
CA LYS A 73 20.02 12.07 -6.38
C LYS A 73 19.47 10.79 -5.73
N PHE A 74 20.35 10.10 -5.02
CA PHE A 74 20.01 8.84 -4.35
C PHE A 74 19.93 9.05 -2.83
N VAL A 75 18.79 8.65 -2.25
CA VAL A 75 18.53 8.73 -0.82
C VAL A 75 18.48 7.30 -0.27
N PRO A 76 19.32 6.93 0.71
CA PRO A 76 19.24 5.61 1.34
C PRO A 76 17.90 5.45 2.07
N LEU A 77 17.32 4.26 1.98
CA LEU A 77 16.07 3.91 2.65
C LEU A 77 16.33 3.02 3.86
N THR A 78 15.59 3.27 4.94
CA THR A 78 15.57 2.38 6.10
C THR A 78 14.70 1.17 5.80
N VAL A 79 15.34 0.00 5.65
CA VAL A 79 14.66 -1.27 5.41
C VAL A 79 14.26 -1.90 6.74
N ASN A 80 12.96 -2.13 6.92
CA ASN A 80 12.38 -2.74 8.11
C ASN A 80 11.99 -4.19 7.83
N ARG A 81 12.21 -5.07 8.79
CA ARG A 81 11.78 -6.46 8.71
C ARG A 81 10.30 -6.58 9.08
N GLY A 82 9.48 -7.06 8.14
CA GLY A 82 8.13 -7.52 8.39
C GLY A 82 8.09 -9.02 8.67
N THR A 83 6.87 -9.57 8.78
CA THR A 83 6.65 -10.99 9.06
C THR A 83 7.06 -11.87 7.88
N ASP A 84 6.76 -11.46 6.65
CA ASP A 84 6.90 -12.24 5.41
C ASP A 84 7.74 -11.55 4.32
N ARG A 85 8.08 -10.28 4.51
CA ARG A 85 8.84 -9.46 3.56
C ARG A 85 9.62 -8.37 4.30
N LEU A 86 10.56 -7.73 3.60
CA LEU A 86 11.11 -6.45 4.09
C LEU A 86 10.31 -5.30 3.49
N ARG A 87 10.28 -4.17 4.19
CA ARG A 87 9.57 -2.97 3.75
C ARG A 87 10.37 -1.72 4.07
N ALA A 88 10.45 -0.81 3.11
CA ALA A 88 10.91 0.55 3.36
C ALA A 88 9.84 1.56 2.94
N TYR A 89 9.66 2.61 3.74
CA TYR A 89 8.72 3.68 3.43
C TYR A 89 9.28 4.56 2.31
N LEU A 90 8.41 4.97 1.39
CA LEU A 90 8.73 5.87 0.30
C LEU A 90 8.09 7.24 0.58
N PRO A 91 8.89 8.28 0.88
CA PRO A 91 8.38 9.61 1.21
C PRO A 91 7.89 10.42 -0.02
N SER A 92 7.75 9.79 -1.18
CA SER A 92 7.54 10.48 -2.46
C SER A 92 6.30 9.98 -3.20
N GLU A 93 5.44 10.93 -3.57
CA GLU A 93 4.32 10.74 -4.51
C GLU A 93 4.75 10.85 -5.97
N ARG A 94 6.03 11.15 -6.24
CA ARG A 94 6.55 11.34 -7.59
C ARG A 94 6.79 10.01 -8.30
N SER A 95 7.21 10.10 -9.57
CA SER A 95 7.84 8.98 -10.24
C SER A 95 9.15 8.62 -9.55
N VAL A 96 9.37 7.33 -9.31
CA VAL A 96 10.50 6.83 -8.52
C VAL A 96 11.21 5.67 -9.22
N SER A 97 12.49 5.54 -8.89
CA SER A 97 13.33 4.37 -9.12
C SER A 97 13.91 3.98 -7.77
N VAL A 98 13.61 2.78 -7.31
CA VAL A 98 14.29 2.20 -6.15
C VAL A 98 15.26 1.16 -6.68
N VAL A 99 16.50 1.20 -6.20
CA VAL A 99 17.52 0.20 -6.52
C VAL A 99 18.14 -0.31 -5.22
N GLY A 100 18.58 -1.55 -5.22
CA GLY A 100 19.19 -2.15 -4.05
C GLY A 100 20.41 -2.99 -4.35
N ARG A 101 21.03 -3.45 -3.27
CA ARG A 101 22.04 -4.51 -3.30
C ARG A 101 21.86 -5.45 -2.11
N CYS A 102 22.04 -6.73 -2.37
CA CYS A 102 22.09 -7.76 -1.33
C CYS A 102 23.18 -8.77 -1.69
N GLU A 103 24.23 -8.87 -0.88
CA GLU A 103 25.16 -9.99 -0.95
C GLU A 103 24.60 -11.13 -0.09
N TYR A 104 23.97 -12.11 -0.73
CA TYR A 104 23.26 -13.19 -0.04
C TYR A 104 24.23 -14.12 0.72
N GLY A 105 25.42 -14.35 0.16
CA GLY A 105 26.45 -15.18 0.75
C GLY A 105 26.93 -16.31 -0.18
N VAL A 106 27.75 -17.19 0.35
CA VAL A 106 28.31 -18.33 -0.39
C VAL A 106 27.30 -19.48 -0.41
N LEU A 107 27.04 -20.03 -1.59
CA LEU A 107 26.25 -21.25 -1.76
C LEU A 107 27.14 -22.39 -2.21
N LYS A 108 27.11 -23.49 -1.44
CA LYS A 108 27.78 -24.74 -1.77
C LYS A 108 26.84 -25.61 -2.62
N ARG A 109 27.04 -25.54 -3.93
CA ARG A 109 26.44 -26.43 -4.94
C ARG A 109 27.58 -27.20 -5.64
N GLU A 110 27.32 -27.78 -6.81
CA GLU A 110 28.36 -28.47 -7.60
C GLU A 110 29.64 -27.63 -7.74
N LYS A 111 29.48 -26.33 -7.97
CA LYS A 111 30.53 -25.32 -7.88
C LYS A 111 30.16 -24.31 -6.80
N PRO A 112 31.00 -24.07 -5.78
CA PRO A 112 30.77 -23.01 -4.79
C PRO A 112 30.77 -21.62 -5.44
N PHE A 113 29.78 -20.79 -5.13
CA PHE A 113 29.70 -19.42 -5.66
C PHE A 113 29.23 -18.42 -4.62
N LEU A 114 29.70 -17.18 -4.74
CA LEU A 114 29.16 -16.04 -4.00
C LEU A 114 27.94 -15.51 -4.76
N LEU A 115 26.81 -15.38 -4.06
CA LEU A 115 25.55 -14.91 -4.65
C LEU A 115 25.28 -13.45 -4.30
N ARG A 116 25.02 -12.63 -5.32
CA ARG A 116 24.68 -11.20 -5.19
C ARG A 116 23.44 -10.85 -5.99
N TYR A 117 22.62 -9.97 -5.42
CA TYR A 117 21.41 -9.45 -6.03
C TYR A 117 21.46 -7.93 -6.14
N TYR A 118 20.94 -7.42 -7.26
CA TYR A 118 20.80 -6.01 -7.57
C TYR A 118 19.35 -5.73 -8.02
N PRO A 119 18.41 -5.67 -7.07
CA PRO A 119 17.01 -5.46 -7.41
C PRO A 119 16.73 -4.01 -7.78
N LYS A 120 15.79 -3.80 -8.70
CA LYS A 120 15.24 -2.50 -9.06
C LYS A 120 13.72 -2.57 -9.17
N ALA A 121 13.05 -1.49 -8.80
CA ALA A 121 11.68 -1.23 -9.19
C ALA A 121 11.49 0.21 -9.63
N VAL A 122 10.57 0.43 -10.57
CA VAL A 122 10.15 1.77 -11.02
C VAL A 122 8.64 1.91 -10.92
N SER A 123 8.16 3.12 -10.66
CA SER A 123 6.73 3.42 -10.59
C SER A 123 6.49 4.91 -10.81
N GLY A 124 5.49 5.27 -11.62
CA GLY A 124 5.14 6.65 -11.95
C GLY A 124 4.93 6.87 -13.45
N LYS A 125 5.15 8.10 -13.91
CA LYS A 125 4.96 8.46 -15.32
C LYS A 125 6.16 8.00 -16.17
N PRO A 126 5.91 7.39 -17.36
CA PRO A 126 6.96 6.96 -18.28
C PRO A 126 8.06 8.00 -18.55
N ASP A 127 7.68 9.24 -18.89
CA ASP A 127 8.63 10.30 -19.25
C ASP A 127 9.47 10.81 -18.06
N GLU A 128 8.96 10.67 -16.84
CA GLU A 128 9.69 11.03 -15.62
C GLU A 128 10.64 9.90 -15.23
N VAL A 129 10.19 8.65 -15.29
CA VAL A 129 11.03 7.47 -15.02
C VAL A 129 12.18 7.36 -16.01
N ALA A 130 11.96 7.68 -17.29
CA ALA A 130 13.02 7.67 -18.32
C ALA A 130 14.18 8.65 -18.03
N LYS A 131 13.98 9.65 -17.16
CA LYS A 131 15.02 10.62 -16.76
C LYS A 131 15.84 10.16 -15.56
N LEU A 132 15.39 9.11 -14.85
CA LEU A 132 16.09 8.60 -13.67
C LEU A 132 17.35 7.84 -14.10
N LEU A 133 18.43 8.07 -13.37
CA LEU A 133 19.76 7.59 -13.73
C LEU A 133 20.10 6.26 -13.04
N ARG A 134 21.11 5.58 -13.57
CA ARG A 134 21.70 4.40 -12.92
C ARG A 134 22.34 4.79 -11.59
N HIS A 135 22.50 3.84 -10.67
CA HIS A 135 23.24 4.08 -9.44
C HIS A 135 24.70 3.65 -9.59
N GLU A 136 25.66 4.53 -9.31
CA GLU A 136 27.08 4.26 -9.62
C GLU A 136 27.67 3.06 -8.88
N ALA A 137 27.25 2.85 -7.63
CA ALA A 137 27.65 1.72 -6.80
C ALA A 137 27.01 0.36 -7.18
N ILE A 138 26.13 0.32 -8.18
CA ILE A 138 25.46 -0.91 -8.64
C ILE A 138 26.15 -1.39 -9.92
N PRO A 139 26.85 -2.54 -9.88
CA PRO A 139 27.66 -3.00 -11.00
C PRO A 139 26.83 -3.66 -12.10
N LEU A 140 25.66 -4.21 -11.81
CA LEU A 140 24.76 -4.81 -12.79
C LEU A 140 23.36 -4.25 -12.60
N GLU A 141 22.80 -3.61 -13.64
CA GLU A 141 21.53 -2.88 -13.53
C GLU A 141 20.72 -3.00 -14.84
N ILE A 142 19.39 -3.06 -14.72
CA ILE A 142 18.46 -3.05 -15.86
C ILE A 142 17.73 -1.71 -15.85
N MET A 143 17.91 -0.91 -16.91
CA MET A 143 17.30 0.41 -17.04
C MET A 143 16.11 0.35 -18.01
N PRO A 144 14.88 0.70 -17.56
CA PRO A 144 13.72 0.71 -18.44
C PRO A 144 13.54 2.02 -19.20
N THR A 145 13.08 1.93 -20.44
CA THR A 145 12.49 3.03 -21.20
C THR A 145 11.16 2.57 -21.75
N LEU A 146 10.07 3.26 -21.38
CA LEU A 146 8.72 2.82 -21.67
C LEU A 146 8.18 3.54 -22.91
N ALA A 147 7.51 2.79 -23.78
CA ALA A 147 6.72 3.28 -24.89
C ALA A 147 5.23 2.93 -24.65
N LYS A 148 4.38 3.12 -25.67
CA LYS A 148 2.92 2.91 -25.53
C LYS A 148 2.55 1.43 -25.31
N ASP A 149 3.20 0.51 -26.02
CA ASP A 149 2.88 -0.92 -26.09
C ASP A 149 4.09 -1.83 -25.80
N SER A 150 5.19 -1.23 -25.35
CA SER A 150 6.46 -1.92 -25.17
C SER A 150 7.37 -1.23 -24.16
N ILE A 151 8.28 -2.02 -23.60
CA ILE A 151 9.35 -1.57 -22.73
C ILE A 151 10.70 -1.97 -23.34
N THR A 152 11.62 -1.03 -23.42
CA THR A 152 13.01 -1.29 -23.78
C THR A 152 13.84 -1.40 -22.52
N LEU A 153 14.51 -2.54 -22.36
CA LEU A 153 15.33 -2.91 -21.22
C LEU A 153 16.80 -2.77 -21.61
N THR A 154 17.52 -1.84 -20.99
CA THR A 154 18.96 -1.65 -21.21
C THR A 154 19.75 -2.27 -20.06
N VAL A 155 20.51 -3.32 -20.33
CA VAL A 155 21.36 -4.00 -19.34
C VAL A 155 22.72 -3.31 -19.31
N LEU A 156 23.12 -2.87 -18.12
CA LEU A 156 24.37 -2.18 -17.88
C LEU A 156 25.27 -2.99 -16.95
N ARG A 157 26.55 -3.11 -17.34
CA ARG A 157 27.66 -3.57 -16.50
C ARG A 157 28.60 -2.41 -16.22
N ASP A 158 28.74 -2.02 -14.96
CA ASP A 158 29.60 -0.90 -14.52
C ASP A 158 29.34 0.38 -15.32
N GLY A 159 28.05 0.63 -15.64
CA GLY A 159 27.59 1.75 -16.44
C GLY A 159 27.74 1.62 -17.96
N LYS A 160 28.30 0.51 -18.46
CA LYS A 160 28.45 0.24 -19.91
C LYS A 160 27.40 -0.77 -20.40
N PRO A 161 26.90 -0.63 -21.64
CA PRO A 161 26.02 -1.63 -22.23
C PRO A 161 26.57 -3.05 -22.22
N LEU A 162 25.71 -4.01 -21.87
CA LEU A 162 26.04 -5.44 -21.88
C LEU A 162 25.25 -6.18 -22.97
N ALA A 163 25.93 -6.46 -24.09
CA ALA A 163 25.35 -7.13 -25.26
C ALA A 163 25.24 -8.66 -25.08
N ASN A 164 24.45 -9.32 -25.95
CA ASN A 164 24.28 -10.77 -26.02
C ASN A 164 23.91 -11.42 -24.67
N THR A 165 23.15 -10.69 -23.86
CA THR A 165 22.73 -11.11 -22.52
C THR A 165 21.27 -11.52 -22.55
N VAL A 166 20.99 -12.69 -21.99
CA VAL A 166 19.62 -13.21 -21.85
C VAL A 166 18.95 -12.50 -20.66
N LEU A 167 17.84 -11.83 -20.94
CA LEU A 167 16.87 -11.44 -19.93
C LEU A 167 15.73 -12.46 -19.93
N THR A 168 15.34 -12.92 -18.75
CA THR A 168 14.18 -13.80 -18.59
C THR A 168 13.05 -12.98 -17.98
N THR A 169 11.94 -12.86 -18.70
CA THR A 169 10.74 -12.18 -18.19
C THR A 169 9.99 -13.08 -17.23
N ILE A 170 9.19 -12.45 -16.36
CA ILE A 170 8.26 -13.11 -15.45
C ILE A 170 6.95 -12.36 -15.56
N ASP A 171 5.99 -12.96 -16.26
CA ASP A 171 4.61 -12.49 -16.34
C ASP A 171 3.83 -12.91 -15.08
N SER A 172 2.65 -12.34 -14.91
CA SER A 172 1.60 -12.61 -13.93
C SER A 172 1.01 -14.02 -13.98
N ASP A 173 1.25 -14.82 -15.03
CA ASP A 173 0.86 -16.24 -15.16
C ASP A 173 2.04 -17.25 -15.04
N LEU A 174 3.28 -16.77 -14.88
CA LEU A 174 4.55 -17.52 -14.84
C LEU A 174 5.03 -17.98 -16.21
N THR A 175 4.42 -17.48 -17.28
CA THR A 175 4.97 -17.63 -18.61
C THR A 175 6.18 -16.70 -18.73
N ASN A 176 7.31 -17.29 -19.09
CA ASN A 176 8.58 -16.59 -19.25
C ASN A 176 8.96 -16.59 -20.73
N GLU A 177 9.42 -15.45 -21.22
CA GLU A 177 10.11 -15.33 -22.51
C GLU A 177 11.57 -14.92 -22.29
N GLU A 178 12.43 -15.36 -23.21
CA GLU A 178 13.83 -14.96 -23.23
C GLU A 178 14.04 -13.86 -24.27
N LEU A 179 14.65 -12.77 -23.82
CA LEU A 179 15.03 -11.64 -24.65
C LEU A 179 16.55 -11.53 -24.67
N ILE A 180 17.14 -11.23 -25.82
CA ILE A 180 18.60 -11.11 -25.95
C ILE A 180 18.97 -9.67 -26.26
N THR A 181 19.93 -9.11 -25.52
CA THR A 181 20.38 -7.74 -25.75
C THR A 181 21.18 -7.57 -27.04
N ASP A 182 20.92 -6.46 -27.74
CA ASP A 182 21.69 -6.00 -28.90
C ASP A 182 23.08 -5.47 -28.51
N ALA A 183 23.86 -5.00 -29.50
CA ALA A 183 25.18 -4.39 -29.27
C ALA A 183 25.16 -3.16 -28.34
N GLY A 184 24.01 -2.49 -28.24
CA GLY A 184 23.75 -1.39 -27.31
C GLY A 184 23.23 -1.84 -25.95
N GLY A 185 23.25 -3.14 -25.65
CA GLY A 185 22.78 -3.72 -24.39
C GLY A 185 21.26 -3.69 -24.22
N ARG A 186 20.50 -3.54 -25.32
CA ARG A 186 19.04 -3.33 -25.26
C ARG A 186 18.28 -4.55 -25.76
N ALA A 187 17.16 -4.84 -25.09
CA ALA A 187 16.13 -5.73 -25.60
C ALA A 187 14.76 -5.07 -25.43
N THR A 188 13.83 -5.34 -26.35
CA THR A 188 12.48 -4.76 -26.31
C THR A 188 11.45 -5.85 -26.07
N TRP A 189 10.61 -5.64 -25.06
CA TRP A 189 9.48 -6.51 -24.72
C TRP A 189 8.17 -5.81 -25.08
N ARG A 190 7.28 -6.50 -25.81
CA ARG A 190 5.92 -6.02 -26.10
C ARG A 190 4.96 -6.51 -25.02
N LEU A 191 4.18 -5.61 -24.45
CA LEU A 191 3.27 -5.88 -23.35
C LEU A 191 1.84 -5.56 -23.78
N THR A 192 1.04 -6.61 -23.99
CA THR A 192 -0.36 -6.49 -24.43
C THR A 192 -1.35 -6.49 -23.26
N GLU A 193 -0.94 -6.99 -22.10
CA GLU A 193 -1.79 -7.12 -20.92
C GLU A 193 -1.34 -6.21 -19.79
N SER A 194 -2.29 -5.74 -18.99
CA SER A 194 -1.98 -4.95 -17.80
C SER A 194 -1.72 -5.85 -16.59
N GLY A 195 -0.70 -5.54 -15.81
CA GLY A 195 -0.32 -6.35 -14.66
C GLY A 195 0.98 -5.91 -14.04
N GLN A 196 1.40 -6.70 -13.06
CA GLN A 196 2.74 -6.61 -12.50
C GLN A 196 3.64 -7.53 -13.30
N PHE A 197 4.81 -7.02 -13.68
CA PHE A 197 5.81 -7.75 -14.43
C PHE A 197 7.16 -7.65 -13.73
N ALA A 198 7.99 -8.67 -13.91
CA ALA A 198 9.39 -8.62 -13.56
C ALA A 198 10.26 -9.17 -14.68
N VAL A 199 11.53 -8.82 -14.64
CA VAL A 199 12.57 -9.37 -15.51
C VAL A 199 13.84 -9.56 -14.70
N TYR A 200 14.62 -10.59 -15.01
CA TYR A 200 15.93 -10.76 -14.41
C TYR A 200 17.00 -11.09 -15.44
N VAL A 201 18.23 -10.76 -15.08
CA VAL A 201 19.46 -11.12 -15.79
C VAL A 201 20.39 -11.83 -14.83
N LYS A 202 20.97 -12.93 -15.29
CA LYS A 202 22.08 -13.60 -14.61
C LYS A 202 23.40 -13.21 -15.27
N HIS A 203 24.38 -12.83 -14.47
CA HIS A 203 25.76 -12.65 -14.91
C HIS A 203 26.70 -13.47 -14.02
N VAL A 204 27.68 -14.14 -14.61
CA VAL A 204 28.67 -14.94 -13.88
C VAL A 204 30.03 -14.29 -14.05
N VAL A 205 30.64 -13.90 -12.93
CA VAL A 205 31.99 -13.36 -12.89
C VAL A 205 32.94 -14.49 -12.48
N PRO A 206 33.90 -14.87 -13.34
CA PRO A 206 34.85 -15.95 -13.05
C PRO A 206 35.94 -15.46 -12.08
N GLN A 207 35.53 -15.19 -10.85
CA GLN A 207 36.38 -14.68 -9.78
C GLN A 207 36.22 -15.55 -8.54
N ALA A 208 37.33 -16.18 -8.14
CA ALA A 208 37.42 -16.90 -6.88
C ALA A 208 37.68 -15.96 -5.70
N GLY A 209 37.33 -16.40 -4.49
CA GLY A 209 37.58 -15.64 -3.27
C GLY A 209 37.09 -16.36 -2.02
N ALA A 210 37.04 -15.63 -0.90
CA ALA A 210 36.53 -16.12 0.38
C ALA A 210 35.65 -15.07 1.05
N LYS A 211 34.58 -15.53 1.72
CA LYS A 211 33.66 -14.68 2.48
C LYS A 211 33.22 -15.41 3.75
N ALA A 212 33.34 -14.74 4.90
CA ALA A 212 32.94 -15.28 6.20
C ALA A 212 33.50 -16.70 6.49
N GLY A 213 34.73 -16.96 6.04
CA GLY A 213 35.39 -18.27 6.20
C GLY A 213 35.03 -19.32 5.13
N GLU A 214 34.19 -18.98 4.15
CA GLU A 214 33.82 -19.88 3.06
C GLU A 214 34.45 -19.46 1.73
N ASN A 215 35.07 -20.40 1.01
CA ASN A 215 35.63 -20.18 -0.32
C ASN A 215 34.57 -20.31 -1.41
N TYR A 216 34.74 -19.55 -2.48
CA TYR A 216 33.93 -19.63 -3.69
C TYR A 216 34.82 -19.52 -4.94
N ASP A 217 34.36 -20.12 -6.04
CA ASP A 217 35.11 -20.20 -7.30
C ASP A 217 34.65 -19.16 -8.32
N GLU A 218 33.44 -18.64 -8.15
CA GLU A 218 32.83 -17.62 -9.02
C GLU A 218 31.83 -16.76 -8.25
N ILE A 219 31.45 -15.63 -8.83
CA ILE A 219 30.37 -14.78 -8.33
C ILE A 219 29.21 -14.90 -9.31
N ARG A 220 28.02 -15.19 -8.77
CA ARG A 220 26.76 -15.18 -9.52
C ARG A 220 25.96 -13.96 -9.12
N GLU A 221 25.71 -13.11 -10.09
CA GLU A 221 25.04 -11.84 -9.91
C GLU A 221 23.69 -11.89 -10.63
N PHE A 222 22.66 -11.39 -9.95
CA PHE A 222 21.33 -11.26 -10.52
C PHE A 222 20.88 -9.82 -10.42
N ALA A 223 20.58 -9.19 -11.55
CA ALA A 223 19.85 -7.94 -11.57
C ALA A 223 18.39 -8.23 -11.88
N THR A 224 17.48 -7.61 -11.14
CA THR A 224 16.04 -7.72 -11.39
C THR A 224 15.44 -6.35 -11.60
N LEU A 225 14.39 -6.28 -12.40
CA LEU A 225 13.54 -5.09 -12.53
C LEU A 225 12.08 -5.52 -12.39
N ALA A 226 11.33 -4.89 -11.48
CA ALA A 226 9.88 -5.06 -11.37
C ALA A 226 9.15 -3.74 -11.62
N PHE A 227 7.97 -3.81 -12.22
CA PHE A 227 7.15 -2.66 -12.58
C PHE A 227 5.69 -3.08 -12.83
N ASP A 228 4.79 -2.12 -12.73
CA ASP A 228 3.41 -2.28 -13.21
C ASP A 228 3.32 -1.84 -14.68
N TRP A 229 2.45 -2.49 -15.45
CA TRP A 229 2.10 -2.12 -16.80
C TRP A 229 0.58 -1.90 -16.96
N PRO A 230 0.14 -0.78 -17.57
CA PRO A 230 0.96 0.40 -17.85
C PRO A 230 1.51 1.00 -16.54
N LEU A 231 2.67 1.66 -16.63
CA LEU A 231 3.35 2.22 -15.46
C LEU A 231 2.57 3.36 -14.78
N ASP A 232 1.85 4.13 -15.59
CA ASP A 232 0.86 5.08 -15.12
C ASP A 232 -0.53 4.42 -15.18
N ASN A 233 -1.09 4.13 -14.00
CA ASN A 233 -2.41 3.53 -13.86
C ASN A 233 -3.51 4.55 -13.52
N SER A 234 -3.29 5.84 -13.78
CA SER A 234 -4.27 6.93 -13.54
C SER A 234 -5.54 6.89 -14.39
N ARG A 235 -5.85 5.74 -15.00
CA ARG A 235 -7.08 5.51 -15.75
C ARG A 235 -8.29 5.54 -14.81
N VAL A 236 -9.39 6.12 -15.31
CA VAL A 236 -10.70 5.97 -14.67
C VAL A 236 -11.19 4.55 -14.90
N ASP A 237 -11.51 3.87 -13.81
CA ASP A 237 -12.21 2.59 -13.81
C ASP A 237 -13.67 2.82 -13.39
N ALA A 238 -14.61 2.52 -14.29
CA ALA A 238 -16.02 2.78 -14.07
C ALA A 238 -16.59 1.97 -12.89
N ASP A 239 -16.10 0.74 -12.68
CA ASP A 239 -16.55 -0.12 -11.60
C ASP A 239 -16.01 0.36 -10.24
N ALA A 240 -14.76 0.84 -10.21
CA ALA A 240 -14.21 1.49 -9.02
C ALA A 240 -14.99 2.77 -8.65
N VAL A 241 -15.34 3.60 -9.65
CA VAL A 241 -16.17 4.80 -9.44
C VAL A 241 -17.55 4.40 -8.90
N ALA A 242 -18.24 3.46 -9.54
CA ALA A 242 -19.57 3.01 -9.11
C ALA A 242 -19.54 2.42 -7.70
N MET A 243 -18.51 1.64 -7.35
CA MET A 243 -18.33 1.09 -6.01
C MET A 243 -18.15 2.19 -4.96
N PHE A 244 -17.33 3.20 -5.26
CA PHE A 244 -17.16 4.35 -4.36
C PHE A 244 -18.45 5.16 -4.21
N GLU A 245 -19.18 5.41 -5.29
CA GLU A 245 -20.45 6.15 -5.26
C GLU A 245 -21.51 5.43 -4.43
N ARG A 246 -21.64 4.10 -4.57
CA ARG A 246 -22.50 3.30 -3.70
C ARG A 246 -22.11 3.43 -2.23
N ALA A 247 -20.80 3.39 -1.94
CA ALA A 247 -20.34 3.52 -0.57
C ALA A 247 -20.57 4.90 0.04
N ILE A 248 -20.46 5.97 -0.75
CA ILE A 248 -20.85 7.31 -0.33
C ILE A 248 -22.37 7.40 -0.12
N ALA A 249 -23.17 6.81 -1.00
CA ALA A 249 -24.63 6.81 -0.92
C ALA A 249 -25.16 5.94 0.24
N ALA A 250 -24.41 4.93 0.68
CA ALA A 250 -24.77 4.08 1.82
C ALA A 250 -24.62 4.80 3.17
N ARG A 251 -23.83 5.87 3.25
CA ARG A 251 -23.62 6.65 4.48
C ARG A 251 -24.87 7.42 4.87
N ALA A 252 -25.21 7.45 6.17
CA ALA A 252 -26.28 8.31 6.67
C ALA A 252 -25.89 9.79 6.51
N ALA A 253 -26.74 10.59 5.88
CA ALA A 253 -26.54 12.03 5.67
C ALA A 253 -27.53 12.85 6.50
N TRP A 254 -27.18 14.09 6.79
CA TRP A 254 -28.07 15.07 7.41
C TRP A 254 -28.67 15.98 6.36
N ASP A 255 -29.63 15.43 5.62
CA ASP A 255 -30.36 16.18 4.60
C ASP A 255 -31.17 17.32 5.24
N ASN A 256 -31.09 18.51 4.64
CA ASN A 256 -31.75 19.73 5.13
C ASN A 256 -31.43 20.07 6.60
N PHE A 257 -30.21 19.76 7.07
CA PHE A 257 -29.77 20.08 8.43
C PHE A 257 -29.92 21.56 8.76
N LYS A 258 -30.68 21.87 9.82
CA LYS A 258 -30.92 23.24 10.32
C LYS A 258 -30.09 23.61 11.55
N GLY A 259 -29.32 22.65 12.06
CA GLY A 259 -28.66 22.78 13.35
C GLY A 259 -29.39 22.00 14.46
N PHE A 260 -28.78 21.97 15.64
CA PHE A 260 -29.39 21.40 16.84
C PHE A 260 -28.86 22.08 18.11
N THR A 261 -29.58 21.90 19.20
CA THR A 261 -29.15 22.26 20.56
C THR A 261 -29.15 21.02 21.45
N ALA A 262 -28.28 21.00 22.45
CA ALA A 262 -28.22 19.91 23.43
C ALA A 262 -27.61 20.40 24.75
N GLN A 263 -27.99 19.73 25.84
CA GLN A 263 -27.17 19.72 27.06
C GLN A 263 -25.94 18.86 26.79
N THR A 264 -24.77 19.34 27.22
CA THR A 264 -23.48 18.66 27.01
C THR A 264 -22.82 18.36 28.35
N SER A 265 -22.33 17.13 28.50
CA SER A 265 -21.41 16.73 29.57
C SER A 265 -20.11 16.26 28.94
N VAL A 266 -18.99 16.82 29.39
CA VAL A 266 -17.66 16.57 28.86
C VAL A 266 -16.78 15.99 29.95
N TYR A 267 -15.98 14.99 29.59
CA TYR A 267 -14.87 14.47 30.39
C TYR A 267 -13.57 14.65 29.60
N LEU A 268 -12.57 15.28 30.22
CA LEU A 268 -11.22 15.42 29.67
C LEU A 268 -10.20 15.00 30.74
N ASP A 269 -9.61 13.82 30.61
CA ASP A 269 -8.47 13.37 31.41
C ASP A 269 -8.67 13.56 32.93
N GLY A 270 -9.87 13.21 33.43
CA GLY A 270 -10.25 13.29 34.85
C GLY A 270 -11.08 14.52 35.20
N ARG A 271 -11.14 15.53 34.34
CA ARG A 271 -11.93 16.76 34.56
C ARG A 271 -13.30 16.64 33.93
N ARG A 272 -14.34 17.04 34.65
CA ARG A 272 -15.73 17.06 34.17
C ARG A 272 -16.24 18.48 34.06
N SER A 273 -16.96 18.77 32.98
CA SER A 273 -17.62 20.05 32.77
C SER A 273 -18.95 19.83 32.04
N GLU A 274 -19.89 20.74 32.26
CA GLU A 274 -21.25 20.65 31.71
C GLU A 274 -21.66 22.00 31.16
N GLY A 275 -22.57 21.99 30.18
CA GLY A 275 -23.11 23.20 29.62
C GLY A 275 -24.21 22.94 28.59
N VAL A 276 -24.51 23.95 27.79
CA VAL A 276 -25.41 23.84 26.64
C VAL A 276 -24.65 24.21 25.38
N VAL A 277 -24.82 23.41 24.33
CA VAL A 277 -24.20 23.62 23.03
C VAL A 277 -25.27 23.85 21.97
N ALA A 278 -24.99 24.74 21.02
CA ALA A 278 -25.74 24.94 19.80
C ALA A 278 -24.83 24.72 18.59
N VAL A 279 -25.33 23.99 17.60
CA VAL A 279 -24.62 23.71 16.34
C VAL A 279 -25.45 24.26 15.19
N LYS A 280 -24.85 25.08 14.34
CA LYS A 280 -25.48 25.69 13.16
C LYS A 280 -25.37 24.79 11.92
N PRO A 281 -26.15 25.06 10.85
CA PRO A 281 -26.11 24.29 9.60
C PRO A 281 -24.73 24.17 8.95
N ASP A 282 -23.92 25.21 9.08
CA ASP A 282 -22.56 25.30 8.53
C ASP A 282 -21.48 24.64 9.41
N GLY A 283 -21.88 24.15 10.59
CA GLY A 283 -20.99 23.52 11.56
C GLY A 283 -20.41 24.47 12.60
N GLU A 284 -20.79 25.75 12.62
CA GLU A 284 -20.41 26.65 13.71
C GLU A 284 -21.00 26.15 15.05
N VAL A 285 -20.17 26.11 16.08
CA VAL A 285 -20.54 25.61 17.43
C VAL A 285 -20.45 26.75 18.44
N SER A 286 -21.56 27.04 19.12
CA SER A 286 -21.62 28.06 20.18
C SER A 286 -22.03 27.47 21.54
N PHE A 287 -21.73 28.20 22.61
CA PHE A 287 -21.88 27.77 24.00
C PHE A 287 -22.66 28.80 24.84
N ASP A 288 -23.53 29.58 24.19
CA ASP A 288 -24.22 30.74 24.79
C ASP A 288 -25.42 30.33 25.68
N GLY A 289 -25.76 29.03 25.69
CA GLY A 289 -26.84 28.49 26.50
C GLY A 289 -26.49 28.41 27.99
N LYS A 290 -27.51 28.21 28.83
CA LYS A 290 -27.36 28.09 30.29
C LYS A 290 -27.61 26.64 30.77
N PRO A 291 -26.73 26.05 31.61
CA PRO A 291 -25.45 26.59 32.07
C PRO A 291 -24.42 26.70 30.92
N VAL A 292 -23.47 27.64 31.05
CA VAL A 292 -22.37 27.82 30.08
C VAL A 292 -21.31 26.75 30.33
N LEU A 293 -20.74 26.20 29.26
CA LEU A 293 -19.58 25.32 29.36
C LEU A 293 -18.32 26.16 29.62
N GLU A 294 -18.00 26.42 30.89
CA GLU A 294 -16.92 27.35 31.28
C GLU A 294 -15.52 26.89 30.82
N ASP A 295 -15.25 25.58 30.87
CA ASP A 295 -13.94 25.01 30.52
C ASP A 295 -13.60 25.24 29.04
N GLU A 296 -12.59 26.08 28.79
CA GLU A 296 -12.16 26.48 27.45
C GLU A 296 -11.60 25.31 26.63
N ALA A 297 -10.81 24.43 27.25
CA ALA A 297 -10.27 23.25 26.58
C ALA A 297 -11.40 22.26 26.20
N ALA A 298 -12.44 22.16 27.05
CA ALA A 298 -13.64 21.41 26.72
C ALA A 298 -14.40 22.03 25.54
N ARG A 299 -14.55 23.37 25.51
CA ARG A 299 -15.18 24.08 24.39
C ARG A 299 -14.45 23.87 23.07
N GLU A 300 -13.12 23.97 23.07
CA GLU A 300 -12.29 23.74 21.89
C GLU A 300 -12.47 22.31 21.37
N TRP A 301 -12.31 21.31 22.24
CA TRP A 301 -12.46 19.91 21.84
C TRP A 301 -13.88 19.60 21.33
N VAL A 302 -14.93 20.05 22.03
CA VAL A 302 -16.33 19.86 21.59
C VAL A 302 -16.59 20.52 20.24
N ARG A 303 -16.06 21.75 20.03
CA ARG A 303 -16.16 22.45 18.75
C ARG A 303 -15.55 21.62 17.63
N ASP A 304 -14.34 21.11 17.81
CA ASP A 304 -13.66 20.30 16.80
C ASP A 304 -14.44 19.03 16.44
N GLN A 305 -14.95 18.31 17.46
CA GLN A 305 -15.70 17.08 17.24
C GLN A 305 -17.03 17.32 16.50
N LEU A 306 -17.81 18.32 16.95
CA LEU A 306 -19.13 18.59 16.37
C LEU A 306 -19.02 19.25 14.98
N HIS A 307 -18.07 20.16 14.78
CA HIS A 307 -17.80 20.76 13.47
C HIS A 307 -17.36 19.69 12.46
N SER A 308 -16.41 18.82 12.84
CA SER A 308 -15.98 17.70 11.98
C SER A 308 -17.16 16.79 11.61
N LEU A 309 -18.02 16.46 12.58
CA LEU A 309 -19.19 15.64 12.34
C LEU A 309 -20.16 16.28 11.33
N VAL A 310 -20.43 17.58 11.45
CA VAL A 310 -21.29 18.32 10.51
C VAL A 310 -20.71 18.25 9.09
N ILE A 311 -19.41 18.52 8.91
CA ILE A 311 -18.75 18.43 7.60
C ILE A 311 -18.86 17.04 6.97
N HIS A 312 -18.87 15.98 7.78
CA HIS A 312 -18.97 14.61 7.30
C HIS A 312 -20.40 14.13 7.02
N ARG A 313 -21.40 14.75 7.64
CA ARG A 313 -22.81 14.34 7.54
C ARG A 313 -23.65 15.21 6.63
N VAL A 314 -23.41 16.52 6.62
CA VAL A 314 -24.12 17.43 5.72
C VAL A 314 -23.63 17.18 4.29
N PRO A 315 -24.53 16.90 3.33
CA PRO A 315 -24.15 16.78 1.93
C PRO A 315 -23.44 18.05 1.45
N SER A 316 -22.37 17.88 0.67
CA SER A 316 -21.75 19.03 0.00
C SER A 316 -22.74 19.64 -1.01
N SER A 317 -22.93 20.96 -0.96
CA SER A 317 -23.90 21.70 -1.78
C SER A 317 -23.42 22.05 -3.20
N GLY A 318 -22.22 21.59 -3.60
CA GLY A 318 -21.58 21.96 -4.86
C GLY A 318 -21.58 20.87 -5.93
N ILE A 319 -21.38 21.28 -7.19
CA ILE A 319 -21.04 20.37 -8.30
C ILE A 319 -19.70 19.72 -7.96
N ARG A 320 -19.72 18.46 -7.54
CA ARG A 320 -18.50 17.69 -7.31
C ARG A 320 -17.91 17.35 -8.67
N SER A 321 -16.62 17.64 -8.88
CA SER A 321 -15.91 17.08 -10.03
C SER A 321 -16.03 15.56 -9.98
N LYS A 322 -16.20 14.93 -11.14
CA LYS A 322 -16.27 13.45 -11.21
C LYS A 322 -15.00 12.88 -10.58
N SER A 323 -15.19 11.93 -9.67
CA SER A 323 -14.07 11.25 -9.01
C SER A 323 -13.30 10.44 -10.04
N VAL A 324 -11.98 10.56 -10.05
CA VAL A 324 -11.10 9.73 -10.88
C VAL A 324 -10.60 8.61 -9.98
N LEU A 325 -11.09 7.40 -10.18
CA LEU A 325 -10.82 6.25 -9.31
C LEU A 325 -10.39 5.05 -10.14
N SER A 326 -9.56 4.19 -9.54
CA SER A 326 -9.14 2.89 -10.08
C SER A 326 -9.01 1.86 -8.96
N PHE A 327 -9.03 0.57 -9.28
CA PHE A 327 -8.56 -0.45 -8.34
C PHE A 327 -7.05 -0.37 -8.20
N ALA A 328 -6.54 -0.41 -6.96
CA ALA A 328 -5.12 -0.24 -6.68
C ALA A 328 -4.34 -1.57 -6.67
N ASP A 329 -5.05 -2.70 -6.69
CA ASP A 329 -4.51 -4.05 -6.66
C ASP A 329 -5.42 -5.03 -7.44
N LYS A 330 -4.98 -6.29 -7.54
CA LYS A 330 -5.81 -7.37 -8.10
C LYS A 330 -6.59 -8.15 -7.02
N ASP A 331 -6.29 -7.96 -5.73
CA ASP A 331 -6.86 -8.74 -4.62
C ASP A 331 -8.36 -8.46 -4.41
N ALA A 332 -9.18 -9.41 -4.85
CA ALA A 332 -10.63 -9.34 -4.77
C ALA A 332 -11.22 -9.79 -3.43
N GLU A 333 -10.43 -10.51 -2.65
CA GLU A 333 -10.90 -11.29 -1.49
C GLU A 333 -10.32 -10.77 -0.18
N HIS A 334 -9.58 -9.65 -0.23
CA HIS A 334 -9.04 -9.02 0.95
C HIS A 334 -10.13 -8.84 2.04
N PRO A 335 -9.89 -9.24 3.30
CA PRO A 335 -10.92 -9.25 4.35
C PRO A 335 -11.44 -7.85 4.71
N LEU A 336 -10.68 -6.80 4.39
CA LEU A 336 -11.09 -5.40 4.51
C LEU A 336 -11.74 -4.84 3.23
N GLY A 337 -12.00 -5.66 2.22
CA GLY A 337 -12.62 -5.27 0.96
C GLY A 337 -11.65 -4.72 -0.09
N ARG A 338 -12.20 -4.38 -1.27
CA ARG A 338 -11.44 -3.95 -2.45
C ARG A 338 -10.73 -2.62 -2.21
N LEU A 339 -9.46 -2.55 -2.61
CA LEU A 339 -8.66 -1.32 -2.52
C LEU A 339 -8.86 -0.44 -3.75
N LEU A 340 -9.29 0.81 -3.51
CA LEU A 340 -9.46 1.84 -4.52
C LEU A 340 -8.41 2.93 -4.33
N ASN A 341 -7.89 3.44 -5.44
CA ASN A 341 -7.01 4.60 -5.51
C ASN A 341 -7.76 5.80 -6.09
N PHE A 342 -7.76 6.91 -5.36
CA PHE A 342 -8.34 8.19 -5.77
C PHE A 342 -7.25 9.06 -6.40
N HIS A 343 -7.42 9.37 -7.67
CA HIS A 343 -6.48 10.17 -8.44
C HIS A 343 -6.83 11.65 -8.35
N GLY A 344 -5.82 12.47 -8.04
CA GLY A 344 -5.98 13.92 -7.86
C GLY A 344 -6.58 14.31 -6.51
N GLY A 345 -6.95 15.58 -6.37
CA GLY A 345 -7.34 16.18 -5.08
C GLY A 345 -6.13 16.59 -4.22
N ARG A 346 -6.40 17.18 -3.05
CA ARG A 346 -5.36 17.67 -2.14
C ARG A 346 -4.57 16.55 -1.47
N PHE A 347 -5.17 15.38 -1.31
CA PHE A 347 -4.61 14.25 -0.57
C PHE A 347 -4.52 13.05 -1.50
N ALA A 348 -3.35 12.40 -1.57
CA ALA A 348 -3.24 11.06 -2.14
C ALA A 348 -4.07 10.11 -1.26
N SER A 349 -5.25 9.70 -1.75
CA SER A 349 -6.25 8.99 -0.95
C SER A 349 -6.52 7.60 -1.50
N THR A 350 -6.55 6.62 -0.62
CA THR A 350 -7.04 5.28 -0.94
C THR A 350 -8.13 4.86 0.02
N TYR A 351 -9.00 3.97 -0.45
CA TYR A 351 -10.12 3.47 0.32
C TYR A 351 -10.17 1.95 0.21
N ARG A 352 -10.48 1.26 1.31
CA ARG A 352 -10.99 -0.10 1.22
C ARG A 352 -12.49 -0.11 1.39
N ILE A 353 -13.19 -0.75 0.45
CA ILE A 353 -14.65 -0.84 0.43
C ILE A 353 -15.08 -2.29 0.58
N ARG A 354 -15.91 -2.56 1.59
CA ARG A 354 -16.53 -3.87 1.87
C ARG A 354 -18.03 -3.68 2.00
N GLU A 355 -18.83 -4.41 1.22
CA GLU A 355 -20.30 -4.37 1.29
C GLU A 355 -20.89 -2.96 1.18
N ASP A 356 -20.39 -2.16 0.24
CA ASP A 356 -20.72 -0.73 0.07
C ASP A 356 -20.43 0.13 1.31
N GLU A 357 -19.52 -0.27 2.19
CA GLU A 357 -19.02 0.55 3.30
C GLU A 357 -17.54 0.88 3.10
N ILE A 358 -17.17 2.15 3.28
CA ILE A 358 -15.76 2.55 3.40
C ILE A 358 -15.27 2.10 4.77
N VAL A 359 -14.50 1.02 4.80
CA VAL A 359 -13.96 0.46 6.04
C VAL A 359 -12.51 0.88 6.30
N VAL A 360 -11.79 1.37 5.29
CA VAL A 360 -10.49 2.02 5.46
C VAL A 360 -10.44 3.29 4.61
N ALA A 361 -9.89 4.36 5.16
CA ALA A 361 -9.55 5.56 4.41
C ALA A 361 -8.12 6.00 4.76
N ASN A 362 -7.25 6.07 3.76
CA ASN A 362 -5.88 6.56 3.91
C ASN A 362 -5.72 7.94 3.26
N ARG A 363 -4.86 8.78 3.82
CA ARG A 363 -4.50 10.09 3.26
C ARG A 363 -3.04 10.43 3.54
N SER A 364 -2.34 10.94 2.54
CA SER A 364 -1.10 11.69 2.75
C SER A 364 -1.40 13.12 3.21
N LEU A 365 -0.85 13.53 4.35
CA LEU A 365 -0.98 14.86 4.95
C LEU A 365 0.35 15.64 4.93
N GLY A 366 1.21 15.33 3.96
CA GLY A 366 2.53 15.96 3.82
C GLY A 366 3.57 15.27 4.70
N ARG A 367 3.68 15.67 5.97
CA ARG A 367 4.64 15.05 6.93
C ARG A 367 4.09 13.83 7.65
N GLU A 368 2.79 13.61 7.59
CA GLU A 368 2.13 12.48 8.22
C GLU A 368 1.29 11.70 7.20
N ASN A 369 1.17 10.39 7.42
CA ASN A 369 0.14 9.56 6.78
C ASN A 369 -0.93 9.24 7.81
N MET A 370 -2.20 9.43 7.41
CA MET A 370 -3.37 9.11 8.23
C MET A 370 -4.07 7.88 7.66
N SER A 371 -4.40 6.92 8.53
CA SER A 371 -5.21 5.74 8.20
C SER A 371 -6.37 5.62 9.18
N LEU A 372 -7.60 5.80 8.70
CA LEU A 372 -8.81 5.48 9.43
C LEU A 372 -9.22 4.04 9.12
N GLN A 373 -9.54 3.24 10.13
CA GLN A 373 -10.11 1.91 10.01
C GLN A 373 -11.41 1.80 10.81
N MET A 374 -12.49 1.42 10.15
CA MET A 374 -13.77 1.10 10.75
C MET A 374 -13.77 -0.32 11.31
N PHE A 375 -14.25 -0.48 12.55
CA PHE A 375 -14.45 -1.79 13.18
C PHE A 375 -15.92 -2.16 13.25
N GLU A 376 -16.75 -1.19 13.63
CA GLU A 376 -18.17 -1.40 13.88
C GLU A 376 -18.97 -0.26 13.26
N SER A 377 -20.06 -0.62 12.59
CA SER A 377 -21.09 0.29 12.11
C SER A 377 -22.46 -0.24 12.50
N GLU A 378 -23.46 0.65 12.52
CA GLU A 378 -24.87 0.29 12.66
C GLU A 378 -25.66 0.88 11.49
N ARG A 379 -26.81 0.27 11.20
CA ARG A 379 -27.72 0.77 10.17
C ARG A 379 -28.86 1.55 10.82
N ASN A 380 -29.16 2.72 10.28
CA ASN A 380 -30.27 3.56 10.74
C ASN A 380 -31.62 3.09 10.14
N ALA A 381 -32.70 3.82 10.42
CA ALA A 381 -34.05 3.47 9.93
C ALA A 381 -34.16 3.44 8.39
N GLU A 382 -33.33 4.19 7.67
CA GLU A 382 -33.26 4.21 6.20
C GLU A 382 -32.21 3.23 5.66
N ASN A 383 -31.75 2.28 6.48
CA ASN A 383 -30.74 1.29 6.15
C ASN A 383 -29.37 1.90 5.77
N LYS A 384 -29.09 3.12 6.25
CA LYS A 384 -27.84 3.86 6.03
C LYS A 384 -26.84 3.65 7.16
N VAL A 385 -25.55 3.72 6.82
CA VAL A 385 -24.43 3.40 7.70
C VAL A 385 -24.10 4.58 8.64
N LEU A 386 -24.06 4.26 9.94
CA LEU A 386 -23.57 5.08 11.03
C LEU A 386 -22.36 4.39 11.70
N PRO A 387 -21.21 5.07 11.85
CA PRO A 387 -20.02 4.50 12.43
C PRO A 387 -20.18 4.40 13.93
N ARG A 388 -19.80 3.25 14.49
CA ARG A 388 -19.92 2.95 15.92
C ARG A 388 -18.58 2.87 16.60
N ALA A 389 -17.59 2.24 15.97
CA ALA A 389 -16.23 2.20 16.47
C ALA A 389 -15.24 2.24 15.31
N TYR A 390 -14.27 3.13 15.40
CA TYR A 390 -13.17 3.24 14.44
C TYR A 390 -11.90 3.73 15.11
N GLN A 391 -10.78 3.52 14.45
CA GLN A 391 -9.49 4.05 14.86
C GLN A 391 -8.85 4.85 13.74
N VAL A 392 -8.10 5.87 14.11
CA VAL A 392 -7.28 6.67 13.22
C VAL A 392 -5.83 6.56 13.69
N GLN A 393 -4.96 6.08 12.82
CA GLN A 393 -3.53 6.01 13.05
C GLN A 393 -2.85 7.11 12.26
N TYR A 394 -1.92 7.81 12.91
CA TYR A 394 -1.05 8.79 12.27
C TYR A 394 0.38 8.29 12.34
N ARG A 395 1.07 8.34 11.21
CA ARG A 395 2.46 7.90 11.06
C ARG A 395 3.29 8.99 10.45
N ASP A 396 4.55 9.05 10.84
CA ASP A 396 5.54 9.90 10.18
C ASP A 396 5.72 9.42 8.73
N ALA A 397 5.59 10.32 7.76
CA ALA A 397 5.59 9.96 6.34
C ALA A 397 6.97 9.50 5.83
N GLN A 398 8.05 9.86 6.53
CA GLN A 398 9.42 9.51 6.13
C GLN A 398 9.84 8.15 6.68
N THR A 399 9.50 7.88 7.94
CA THR A 399 9.97 6.70 8.69
C THR A 399 8.89 5.63 8.86
N GLY A 400 7.62 6.01 8.75
CA GLY A 400 6.46 5.14 8.99
C GLY A 400 6.16 4.88 10.47
N ALA A 401 6.93 5.49 11.38
CA ALA A 401 6.74 5.36 12.82
C ALA A 401 5.35 5.87 13.23
N ILE A 402 4.66 5.14 14.10
CA ILE A 402 3.38 5.58 14.66
C ILE A 402 3.62 6.79 15.57
N ILE A 403 2.98 7.91 15.25
CA ILE A 403 3.02 9.14 16.03
C ILE A 403 1.93 9.09 17.11
N ARG A 404 0.70 8.77 16.70
CA ARG A 404 -0.44 8.62 17.60
C ARG A 404 -1.52 7.73 17.00
N VAL A 405 -2.33 7.18 17.88
CA VAL A 405 -3.50 6.38 17.55
C VAL A 405 -4.70 6.95 18.30
N GLU A 406 -5.77 7.26 17.58
CA GLU A 406 -7.00 7.78 18.15
C GLU A 406 -8.10 6.74 17.93
N THR A 407 -8.75 6.29 18.99
CA THR A 407 -9.89 5.35 18.91
C THR A 407 -11.16 6.06 19.30
N PHE A 408 -12.19 5.94 18.49
CA PHE A 408 -13.47 6.60 18.66
C PHE A 408 -14.58 5.57 18.85
N ARG A 409 -15.49 5.84 19.79
CA ARG A 409 -16.74 5.11 19.97
C ARG A 409 -17.91 6.09 19.98
N ASN A 410 -18.88 5.84 19.13
CA ASN A 410 -20.05 6.69 18.94
C ASN A 410 -21.32 5.97 19.39
N ARG A 411 -22.29 6.76 19.86
CA ARG A 411 -23.70 6.37 19.93
C ARG A 411 -24.53 7.43 19.25
N TRP A 412 -25.63 7.01 18.65
CA TRP A 412 -26.52 7.85 17.86
C TRP A 412 -27.92 7.85 18.46
N GLN A 413 -28.57 9.00 18.43
CA GLN A 413 -29.97 9.16 18.78
C GLN A 413 -30.73 9.73 17.59
N ARG A 414 -31.81 9.05 17.19
CA ARG A 414 -32.74 9.57 16.20
C ARG A 414 -33.52 10.74 16.79
N VAL A 415 -33.46 11.90 16.13
CA VAL A 415 -34.25 13.11 16.44
C VAL A 415 -34.90 13.60 15.15
N GLY A 416 -36.23 13.55 15.08
CA GLY A 416 -36.95 13.75 13.83
C GLY A 416 -36.53 12.70 12.79
N LYS A 417 -35.97 13.16 11.67
CA LYS A 417 -35.44 12.28 10.59
C LYS A 417 -33.93 12.10 10.63
N LEU A 418 -33.23 12.71 11.57
CA LEU A 418 -31.77 12.75 11.62
C LEU A 418 -31.24 11.92 12.79
N ASP A 419 -30.14 11.20 12.57
CA ASP A 419 -29.40 10.51 13.62
C ASP A 419 -28.28 11.45 14.14
N LEU A 420 -28.49 12.03 15.32
CA LEU A 420 -27.57 12.96 15.98
C LEU A 420 -26.65 12.23 16.96
N PRO A 421 -25.46 12.76 17.28
CA PRO A 421 -24.55 12.10 18.22
C PRO A 421 -25.13 12.14 19.64
N GLU A 422 -25.37 10.99 20.25
CA GLU A 422 -25.75 10.88 21.67
C GLU A 422 -24.49 10.91 22.55
N SER A 423 -23.44 10.21 22.13
CA SER A 423 -22.17 10.22 22.84
C SER A 423 -21.02 9.90 21.91
N LEU A 424 -19.85 10.45 22.27
CA LEU A 424 -18.57 10.20 21.66
C LEU A 424 -17.57 9.92 22.77
N ALA A 425 -16.84 8.81 22.69
CA ALA A 425 -15.66 8.56 23.51
C ALA A 425 -14.44 8.49 22.60
N GLN A 426 -13.36 9.17 22.99
CA GLN A 426 -12.07 9.17 22.30
C GLN A 426 -10.99 8.70 23.27
N THR A 427 -10.15 7.78 22.83
CA THR A 427 -8.90 7.42 23.50
C THR A 427 -7.75 7.74 22.56
N VAL A 428 -6.77 8.52 23.02
CA VAL A 428 -5.57 8.84 22.24
C VAL A 428 -4.39 8.15 22.90
N SER A 429 -3.66 7.35 22.13
CA SER A 429 -2.39 6.73 22.53
C SER A 429 -1.27 7.36 21.72
N ALA A 430 -0.30 7.97 22.41
CA ALA A 430 0.88 8.59 21.81
C ALA A 430 2.10 8.37 22.71
N ALA A 431 3.27 8.88 22.33
CA ALA A 431 4.51 8.73 23.10
C ALA A 431 4.38 9.22 24.56
N GLY A 432 3.54 10.23 24.83
CA GLY A 432 3.29 10.78 26.16
C GLY A 432 2.32 9.97 27.04
N GLY A 433 1.80 8.84 26.55
CA GLY A 433 0.85 7.99 27.27
C GLY A 433 -0.54 7.98 26.64
N VAL A 434 -1.55 7.73 27.47
CA VAL A 434 -2.96 7.60 27.05
C VAL A 434 -3.79 8.74 27.62
N SER A 435 -4.55 9.42 26.75
CA SER A 435 -5.59 10.37 27.16
C SER A 435 -6.98 9.83 26.81
N VAL A 436 -7.97 10.21 27.63
CA VAL A 436 -9.36 9.75 27.51
C VAL A 436 -10.28 10.95 27.58
N ARG A 437 -11.13 11.06 26.56
CA ARG A 437 -12.09 12.15 26.41
C ARG A 437 -13.46 11.58 26.11
N SER A 438 -14.52 12.18 26.64
CA SER A 438 -15.87 11.82 26.23
C SER A 438 -16.81 13.01 26.23
N LEU A 439 -17.71 13.01 25.27
CA LEU A 439 -18.82 13.94 25.12
C LEU A 439 -20.12 13.12 25.23
N LYS A 440 -21.06 13.60 26.03
CA LYS A 440 -22.44 13.11 26.05
C LYS A 440 -23.38 14.28 25.77
N LEU A 441 -24.29 14.09 24.82
CA LEU A 441 -25.33 15.04 24.50
C LEU A 441 -26.68 14.51 24.98
N GLN A 442 -27.45 15.37 25.61
CA GLN A 442 -28.77 15.06 26.16
C GLN A 442 -29.77 16.13 25.73
N SER A 443 -31.06 15.78 25.78
CA SER A 443 -32.13 16.71 25.42
C SER A 443 -31.94 17.31 24.02
N LEU A 444 -31.45 16.50 23.07
CA LEU A 444 -31.19 16.89 21.69
C LEU A 444 -32.46 17.43 21.02
N LYS A 445 -32.37 18.63 20.45
CA LYS A 445 -33.46 19.30 19.73
C LYS A 445 -32.94 19.88 18.43
N LEU A 446 -33.59 19.57 17.31
CA LEU A 446 -33.30 20.24 16.05
C LEU A 446 -33.69 21.71 16.13
N ALA A 447 -32.92 22.56 15.45
CA ALA A 447 -33.34 23.93 15.21
C ALA A 447 -34.51 23.94 14.20
N GLU A 448 -35.41 24.91 14.35
CA GLU A 448 -36.56 25.12 13.46
C GLU A 448 -36.16 25.64 12.07
#